data_AF-C7IWE4-F1
#
_entry.id   AF-C7IWE4-F1
#
_cell.length_a   1.000
_cell.length_b   1.000
_cell.length_c   1.000
_cell.angle_alpha   90.00
_cell.angle_beta   90.00
_cell.angle_gamma   90.00
#
_symmetry.space_group_name_H-M   'P 1'
#
loop_
_entity.id
_entity.type
_entity.pdbx_description
1 polymer ?
#
loop_
_entity_poly.entity_id
_entity_poly.type
_entity_poly.pdbx_seq_one_letter_code
_entity_poly.pdbx_strand_id
1 'polypeptide(L)'
;MDISEVLGATAEWAVTLVAMAVGLLVVAYLYEPYRKVWHVPGPVPLPLIGHLHLLAMHGPDVFSVLARKHGPVFRFHMGRQPLIIVADAELCKEVGVKKFKSIPNRSMPSPIANSPIHKKGLFFIR
;
A
#
# COMPACT_ATOMS: atom_id res chain seq x y z
N MET A 1 -26.65 -40.23 -22.81
CA MET A 1 -25.97 -38.96 -22.52
C MET A 1 -25.09 -38.69 -23.72
N ASP A 2 -25.46 -37.67 -24.50
CA ASP A 2 -24.76 -37.36 -25.73
C ASP A 2 -23.38 -36.77 -25.41
N ILE A 3 -22.37 -37.17 -26.18
CA ILE A 3 -20.98 -36.73 -25.99
C ILE A 3 -20.88 -35.20 -26.11
N SER A 4 -21.78 -34.56 -26.86
CA SER A 4 -21.91 -33.12 -26.98
C SER A 4 -22.37 -32.42 -25.68
N GLU A 5 -23.27 -33.03 -24.91
CA GLU A 5 -23.72 -32.49 -23.61
C GLU A 5 -22.59 -32.55 -22.57
N VAL A 6 -21.83 -33.65 -22.56
CA VAL A 6 -20.67 -33.82 -21.67
C VAL A 6 -19.58 -32.79 -22.01
N LEU A 7 -19.31 -32.57 -23.31
CA LEU A 7 -18.32 -31.60 -23.77
C LEU A 7 -18.73 -30.16 -23.37
N GLY A 8 -20.02 -29.81 -23.50
CA GLY A 8 -20.56 -28.52 -23.08
C GLY A 8 -20.38 -28.27 -21.58
N ALA A 9 -20.75 -29.24 -20.74
CA ALA A 9 -20.60 -29.13 -19.29
C ALA A 9 -19.13 -28.95 -18.84
N THR A 10 -18.19 -29.64 -19.49
CA THR A 10 -16.75 -29.47 -19.18
C THR A 10 -16.20 -28.09 -19.52
N ALA A 11 -16.73 -27.45 -20.57
CA ALA A 11 -16.32 -26.11 -20.98
C ALA A 11 -16.81 -25.05 -19.99
N GLU A 12 -18.04 -25.15 -19.49
CA GLU A 12 -18.56 -24.22 -18.48
C GLU A 12 -17.76 -24.28 -17.19
N TRP A 13 -17.46 -25.50 -16.71
CA TRP A 13 -16.64 -25.67 -15.51
C TRP A 13 -15.23 -25.15 -15.72
N ALA A 14 -14.63 -25.36 -16.90
CA ALA A 14 -13.33 -24.80 -17.22
C ALA A 14 -13.33 -23.25 -17.16
N VAL A 15 -14.35 -22.59 -17.73
CA VAL A 15 -14.47 -21.12 -17.68
C VAL A 15 -14.62 -20.62 -16.25
N THR A 16 -15.46 -21.27 -15.42
CA THR A 16 -15.62 -20.89 -14.02
C THR A 16 -14.33 -21.06 -13.20
N LEU A 17 -13.58 -22.14 -13.41
CA LEU A 17 -12.29 -22.38 -12.75
C LEU A 17 -11.24 -21.33 -13.15
N VAL A 18 -11.19 -20.98 -14.44
CA VAL A 18 -10.29 -19.92 -14.92
C VAL A 18 -10.66 -18.57 -14.31
N ALA A 19 -11.95 -18.21 -14.30
CA ALA A 19 -12.42 -16.96 -13.70
C ALA A 19 -12.08 -16.89 -12.20
N MET A 20 -12.27 -18.00 -11.47
CA MET A 20 -11.92 -18.10 -10.05
C MET A 20 -10.40 -17.96 -9.82
N ALA A 21 -9.58 -18.60 -10.66
CA ALA A 21 -8.13 -18.49 -10.60
C ALA A 21 -7.66 -17.05 -10.85
N VAL A 22 -8.22 -16.37 -11.85
CA VAL A 22 -7.92 -14.95 -12.13
C VAL A 22 -8.34 -14.07 -10.95
N GLY A 23 -9.53 -14.30 -10.37
CA GLY A 23 -9.99 -13.58 -9.18
C GLY A 23 -9.02 -13.75 -8.00
N LEU A 24 -8.56 -14.98 -7.74
CA LEU A 24 -7.60 -15.26 -6.68
C LEU A 24 -6.24 -14.59 -6.93
N LEU A 25 -5.76 -14.58 -8.17
CA LEU A 25 -4.53 -13.88 -8.55
C LEU A 25 -4.65 -12.36 -8.35
N VAL A 26 -5.79 -11.76 -8.72
CA VAL A 26 -6.04 -10.33 -8.50
C VAL A 26 -6.04 -10.00 -7.01
N VAL A 27 -6.75 -10.78 -6.19
CA VAL A 27 -6.76 -10.61 -4.73
C VAL A 27 -5.34 -10.76 -4.17
N ALA A 28 -4.61 -11.81 -4.57
CA ALA A 28 -3.24 -12.03 -4.11
C ALA A 28 -2.32 -10.84 -4.45
N TYR A 29 -2.42 -10.31 -5.66
CA TYR A 29 -1.68 -9.13 -6.10
C TYR A 29 -2.03 -7.86 -5.28
N LEU A 30 -3.31 -7.69 -4.94
CA LEU A 30 -3.76 -6.55 -4.13
C LEU A 30 -3.29 -6.65 -2.66
N TYR A 31 -3.22 -7.88 -2.11
CA TYR A 31 -2.80 -8.12 -0.72
C TYR A 31 -1.29 -8.34 -0.55
N GLU A 32 -0.51 -8.55 -1.61
CA GLU A 32 0.95 -8.66 -1.57
C GLU A 32 1.63 -7.55 -0.73
N PRO A 33 1.37 -6.25 -0.94
CA PRO A 33 1.98 -5.18 -0.14
C PRO A 33 1.56 -5.23 1.33
N TYR A 34 0.32 -5.63 1.63
CA TYR A 34 -0.16 -5.76 3.00
C TYR A 34 0.61 -6.84 3.77
N ARG A 35 0.91 -7.97 3.13
CA ARG A 35 1.68 -9.05 3.76
C ARG A 35 3.09 -8.62 4.15
N LYS A 36 3.71 -7.67 3.42
CA LYS A 36 5.06 -7.16 3.73
C LYS A 36 5.10 -6.35 5.02
N VAL A 37 4.04 -5.63 5.36
CA VAL A 37 3.97 -4.72 6.53
C VAL A 37 3.06 -5.24 7.64
N TRP A 38 2.68 -6.52 7.59
CA TRP A 38 1.71 -7.11 8.52
C TRP A 38 2.14 -7.12 9.98
N HIS A 39 3.46 -7.05 10.24
CA HIS A 39 4.05 -7.01 11.57
C HIS A 39 3.92 -5.65 12.27
N VAL A 40 3.55 -4.59 11.53
CA VAL A 40 3.35 -3.24 12.09
C VAL A 40 1.89 -3.13 12.55
N PRO A 41 1.62 -2.61 13.77
CA PRO A 41 0.26 -2.41 14.24
C PRO A 41 -0.50 -1.41 13.35
N GLY A 42 -1.76 -1.70 13.06
CA GLY A 42 -2.63 -0.77 12.35
C GLY A 42 -3.88 -1.43 11.76
N PRO A 43 -4.81 -0.62 11.26
CA PRO A 43 -6.08 -1.09 10.74
C PRO A 43 -5.91 -2.01 9.52
N VAL A 44 -6.87 -2.90 9.31
CA VAL A 44 -6.89 -3.82 8.17
C VAL A 44 -7.33 -3.01 6.94
N PRO A 45 -6.52 -2.96 5.86
CA PRO A 45 -6.86 -2.21 4.67
C PRO A 45 -7.94 -2.90 3.83
N LEU A 46 -8.78 -2.11 3.20
CA LEU A 46 -9.67 -2.60 2.14
C LEU A 46 -8.85 -2.90 0.87
N PRO A 47 -9.21 -3.94 0.09
CA PRO A 47 -8.59 -4.18 -1.20
C PRO A 47 -8.84 -2.98 -2.14
N LEU A 48 -7.87 -2.65 -3.00
CA LEU A 48 -7.83 -1.50 -3.92
C LEU A 48 -7.74 -0.10 -3.27
N ILE A 49 -8.61 0.24 -2.31
CA ILE A 49 -8.72 1.60 -1.74
C ILE A 49 -7.79 1.79 -0.53
N GLY A 50 -7.55 0.74 0.24
CA GLY A 50 -6.85 0.82 1.52
C GLY A 50 -7.65 1.63 2.53
N HIS A 51 -7.02 2.68 3.08
CA HIS A 51 -7.58 3.59 4.08
C HIS A 51 -7.91 4.97 3.51
N LEU A 52 -7.90 5.13 2.18
CA LEU A 52 -8.15 6.43 1.55
C LEU A 52 -9.56 6.96 1.83
N HIS A 53 -10.54 6.08 2.06
CA HIS A 53 -11.89 6.45 2.48
C HIS A 53 -11.91 7.17 3.84
N LEU A 54 -11.09 6.73 4.80
CA LEU A 54 -10.95 7.39 6.11
C LEU A 54 -10.37 8.79 5.95
N LEU A 55 -9.36 8.93 5.10
CA LEU A 55 -8.72 10.22 4.81
C LEU A 55 -9.68 11.17 4.07
N ALA A 56 -10.49 10.66 3.15
CA ALA A 56 -11.48 11.46 2.43
C ALA A 56 -12.59 11.99 3.34
N MET A 57 -13.01 11.20 4.34
CA MET A 57 -14.09 11.58 5.26
C MET A 57 -13.64 12.46 6.44
N HIS A 58 -12.48 12.13 7.03
CA HIS A 58 -12.02 12.77 8.28
C HIS A 58 -10.82 13.70 8.07
N GLY A 59 -10.27 13.76 6.85
CA GLY A 59 -9.09 14.55 6.55
C GLY A 59 -7.85 14.08 7.34
N PRO A 60 -6.86 14.96 7.55
CA PRO A 60 -5.60 14.61 8.20
C PRO A 60 -5.76 14.26 9.69
N ASP A 61 -6.87 14.63 10.33
CA ASP A 61 -7.13 14.35 11.75
C ASP A 61 -7.22 12.85 12.04
N VAL A 62 -7.51 12.04 11.02
CA VAL A 62 -7.53 10.59 11.12
C VAL A 62 -6.20 10.04 11.62
N PHE A 63 -5.06 10.65 11.26
CA PHE A 63 -3.75 10.19 11.69
C PHE A 63 -3.55 10.38 13.20
N SER A 64 -4.08 11.46 13.77
CA SER A 64 -4.04 11.72 15.21
C SER A 64 -4.87 10.67 15.98
N VAL A 65 -6.04 10.30 15.44
CA VAL A 65 -6.89 9.26 16.03
C VAL A 65 -6.22 7.88 15.93
N LEU A 66 -5.65 7.55 14.77
CA LEU A 66 -4.92 6.29 14.58
C LEU A 66 -3.67 6.20 15.46
N ALA A 67 -2.93 7.30 15.62
CA ALA A 67 -1.77 7.37 16.50
C ALA A 67 -2.15 7.08 17.95
N ARG A 68 -3.26 7.64 18.44
CA ARG A 68 -3.77 7.35 19.80
C ARG A 68 -4.21 5.90 19.96
N LYS A 69 -4.74 5.27 18.90
CA LYS A 69 -5.29 3.91 18.96
C LYS A 69 -4.24 2.81 18.77
N HIS A 70 -3.29 3.00 17.86
CA HIS A 70 -2.32 1.99 17.45
C HIS A 70 -0.91 2.26 17.99
N GLY A 71 -0.66 3.45 18.53
CA GLY A 71 0.61 3.84 19.12
C GLY A 71 1.46 4.75 18.22
N PRO A 72 2.70 5.02 18.64
CA PRO A 72 3.57 6.03 18.01
C PRO A 72 4.06 5.65 16.61
N VAL A 73 4.00 4.36 16.25
CA VAL A 73 4.32 3.86 14.91
C VAL A 73 3.20 2.93 14.47
N PHE A 74 2.56 3.25 13.35
CA PHE A 74 1.46 2.45 12.82
C PHE A 74 1.47 2.39 11.29
N ARG A 75 0.84 1.36 10.74
CA ARG A 75 0.66 1.21 9.28
C ARG A 75 -0.59 1.94 8.79
N PHE A 76 -0.48 2.51 7.60
CA PHE A 76 -1.56 3.12 6.84
C PHE A 76 -1.44 2.65 5.38
N HIS A 77 -2.53 2.63 4.62
CA HIS A 77 -2.50 2.17 3.22
C HIS A 77 -3.17 3.20 2.34
N MET A 78 -2.43 3.74 1.36
CA MET A 78 -2.98 4.55 0.28
C MET A 78 -3.14 3.66 -0.95
N GLY A 79 -4.35 3.12 -1.14
CA GLY A 79 -4.60 2.11 -2.16
C GLY A 79 -3.68 0.90 -2.01
N ARG A 80 -2.86 0.63 -3.03
CA ARG A 80 -1.87 -0.46 -3.05
C ARG A 80 -0.54 -0.11 -2.38
N GLN A 81 -0.32 1.13 -1.94
CA GLN A 81 0.92 1.56 -1.31
C GLN A 81 0.82 1.49 0.21
N PRO A 82 1.59 0.60 0.88
CA PRO A 82 1.69 0.57 2.33
C PRO A 82 2.58 1.73 2.80
N LEU A 83 2.16 2.39 3.87
CA LEU A 83 2.83 3.52 4.50
C LEU A 83 3.03 3.19 5.98
N ILE A 84 4.21 3.48 6.51
CA ILE A 84 4.47 3.43 7.95
C ILE A 84 4.53 4.88 8.43
N ILE A 85 3.63 5.22 9.34
CA ILE A 85 3.51 6.56 9.89
C ILE A 85 4.12 6.56 11.28
N VAL A 86 5.01 7.51 11.52
CA VAL A 86 5.61 7.79 12.82
C VAL A 86 4.96 9.07 13.35
N ALA A 87 4.24 8.95 14.46
CA ALA A 87 3.48 10.04 15.08
C ALA A 87 4.14 10.60 16.35
N ASP A 88 5.31 10.09 16.73
CA ASP A 88 6.07 10.54 17.89
C ASP A 88 7.22 11.48 17.49
N ALA A 89 7.39 12.57 18.24
CA ALA A 89 8.36 13.62 17.91
C ALA A 89 9.82 13.15 18.05
N GLU A 90 10.13 12.33 19.06
CA GLU A 90 11.49 11.83 19.30
C GLU A 90 11.88 10.81 18.21
N LEU A 91 10.97 9.90 17.89
CA LEU A 91 11.15 8.94 16.80
C LEU A 91 11.25 9.62 15.44
N CYS A 92 10.45 10.66 15.18
CA CYS A 92 10.56 11.47 13.98
C CYS A 92 11.94 12.12 13.85
N LYS A 93 12.51 12.63 14.95
CA LYS A 93 13.88 13.17 14.97
C LYS A 93 14.92 12.07 14.74
N GLU A 94 14.73 10.90 15.32
CA GLU A 94 15.66 9.78 15.13
C GLU A 94 15.67 9.30 13.67
N VAL A 95 14.50 9.02 13.10
CA VAL A 95 14.34 8.49 11.74
C VAL A 95 14.68 9.56 10.70
N GLY A 96 14.13 10.76 10.87
CA GLY A 96 14.23 11.86 9.90
C GLY A 96 15.56 12.64 9.94
N VAL A 97 16.29 12.63 11.06
CA VAL A 97 17.57 13.36 11.19
C VAL A 97 18.74 12.40 11.38
N LYS A 98 18.72 11.58 12.45
CA LYS A 98 19.89 10.74 12.82
C LYS A 98 20.10 9.59 11.82
N LYS A 99 19.02 8.91 11.46
CA LYS A 99 19.02 7.72 10.60
C LYS A 99 18.63 8.02 9.15
N PHE A 100 18.52 9.30 8.77
CA PHE A 100 18.11 9.71 7.43
C PHE A 100 18.93 9.04 6.32
N LYS A 101 20.25 8.95 6.48
CA LYS A 101 21.16 8.32 5.50
C LYS A 101 20.98 6.80 5.35
N SER A 102 20.38 6.14 6.33
CA SER A 102 20.17 4.68 6.32
C SER A 102 18.91 4.25 5.55
N ILE A 103 18.08 5.21 5.12
CA ILE A 103 16.83 4.96 4.38
C ILE A 103 17.03 5.37 2.93
N PRO A 104 17.45 4.44 2.04
CA PRO A 104 17.74 4.77 0.65
C PRO A 104 16.46 5.03 -0.16
N ASN A 105 15.35 4.41 0.24
CA ASN A 105 14.09 4.47 -0.50
C ASN A 105 13.24 5.64 0.01
N ARG A 106 13.46 6.82 -0.59
CA ARG A 106 12.70 8.05 -0.31
C ARG A 106 11.73 8.35 -1.45
N SER A 107 10.46 8.59 -1.13
CA SER A 107 9.46 9.03 -2.10
C SER A 107 9.79 10.46 -2.55
N MET A 108 10.55 10.60 -3.63
CA MET A 108 10.66 11.88 -4.33
C MET A 108 9.34 12.11 -5.06
N PRO A 109 8.60 13.20 -4.78
CA PRO A 109 7.38 13.48 -5.53
C PRO A 109 7.73 13.64 -7.02
N SER A 110 6.94 13.02 -7.91
CA SER A 110 7.23 12.93 -9.35
C SER A 110 7.50 14.28 -10.06
N PRO A 111 6.92 15.43 -9.65
CA PRO A 111 7.25 16.72 -10.25
C PRO A 111 8.71 17.12 -10.00
N ILE A 112 9.28 16.73 -8.86
CA ILE A 112 10.66 17.07 -8.46
C ILE A 112 11.64 16.08 -9.12
N ALA A 113 11.32 14.79 -9.11
CA ALA A 113 12.18 13.73 -9.65
C ALA A 113 12.51 13.88 -11.15
N ASN A 114 11.56 14.40 -11.94
CA ASN A 114 11.70 14.53 -13.40
C ASN A 114 12.02 15.96 -13.88
N SER A 115 12.07 16.96 -12.99
CA SER A 115 12.38 18.33 -13.41
C SER A 115 13.89 18.56 -13.60
N PRO A 116 14.30 19.19 -14.72
CA PRO A 116 15.72 19.53 -14.95
C PRO A 116 16.30 20.48 -13.89
N ILE A 117 15.44 21.30 -13.27
CA ILE A 117 15.85 22.31 -12.28
C ILE A 117 16.28 21.66 -10.94
N HIS A 118 15.58 20.60 -10.51
CA HIS A 118 15.90 19.90 -9.26
C HIS A 118 17.01 18.85 -9.42
N LYS A 119 17.24 18.33 -10.64
CA LYS A 119 18.41 17.48 -10.93
C LYS A 119 19.75 18.24 -10.89
N LYS A 120 19.71 19.57 -11.10
CA LYS A 120 20.90 20.45 -11.10
C LYS A 120 21.03 21.30 -9.83
N GLY A 121 20.08 21.18 -8.90
CA GLY A 121 20.04 21.95 -7.66
C GLY A 121 20.93 21.37 -6.56
N LEU A 122 21.65 22.25 -5.86
CA LEU A 122 22.61 21.92 -4.78
C LEU A 122 21.99 21.13 -3.61
N PHE A 123 20.68 21.23 -3.40
CA PHE A 123 19.99 20.65 -2.25
C PHE A 123 19.63 19.14 -2.38
N PHE A 124 19.84 18.53 -3.55
CA PHE A 124 19.40 17.14 -3.80
C PHE A 124 20.50 16.23 -4.37
N ILE A 125 21.76 16.67 -4.30
CA ILE A 125 22.89 15.85 -4.69
C ILE A 125 23.32 15.00 -3.49
N ARG A 126 23.11 13.68 -3.61
CA ARG A 126 23.57 12.58 -2.74
C ARG A 126 22.70 12.31 -1.50
#